data_AF-A0A4Q3UPE0-F1
#
_entry.id   AF-A0A4Q3UPE0-F1
#
_cell.length_a   1.000
_cell.length_b   1.000
_cell.length_c   1.000
_cell.angle_alpha   90.00
_cell.angle_beta   90.00
_cell.angle_gamma   90.00
#
_symmetry.space_group_name_H-M   'P 1'
#
loop_
_entity.id
_entity.type
_entity.pdbx_description
1 polymer ?
#
loop_
_entity_poly.entity_id
_entity_poly.type
_entity_poly.pdbx_seq_one_letter_code
_entity_poly.pdbx_strand_id
1 'polypeptide(L)'
;MYKHYQEAILKYYEERKSKGDLSLNLQQPAPSKIRDECAQVYQSNPNRRDVSTFISFFEIKEGADILKVIERFDIDRFRPVVNYMKRVTAETEHKNLELLALLLNFPGRPFDKNKNYDVEASQDVRPPDPIPPPTNPITENPTSIQPLPQEPGHVFSIRVFIQRINEWLDKRKLQFRVGGIAALGLVTAIYLDNKGSSAYGNITPGNASCMIWTGDRFLQISCDSNVRKGIKVPLDKERLQNLFRITTPDTLKKEHIKN
;
A
#
# COMPACT_ATOMS: atom_id res chain seq x y z
N MET A 1 13.25 -24.22 11.28
CA MET A 1 13.38 -22.80 10.89
C MET A 1 12.40 -22.35 9.80
N TYR A 2 12.57 -22.71 8.53
CA TYR A 2 11.65 -22.22 7.47
C TYR A 2 10.17 -22.57 7.71
N LYS A 3 9.92 -23.76 8.27
CA LYS A 3 8.60 -24.21 8.74
C LYS A 3 7.98 -23.29 9.82
N HIS A 4 8.77 -22.70 10.72
CA HIS A 4 8.23 -21.77 11.73
C HIS A 4 7.80 -20.43 11.11
N TYR A 5 8.49 -19.96 10.07
CA TYR A 5 8.05 -18.79 9.29
C TYR A 5 6.71 -19.04 8.58
N GLN A 6 6.56 -20.22 7.97
CA GLN A 6 5.29 -20.71 7.42
C GLN A 6 4.16 -20.71 8.48
N GLU A 7 4.40 -21.38 9.61
CA GLU A 7 3.44 -21.48 10.72
C GLU A 7 3.07 -20.10 11.31
N ALA A 8 4.06 -19.21 11.46
CA ALA A 8 3.85 -17.84 11.95
C ALA A 8 3.00 -16.99 10.99
N ILE A 9 3.21 -17.09 9.67
CA ILE A 9 2.37 -16.41 8.67
C ILE A 9 0.93 -16.91 8.73
N LEU A 10 0.71 -18.23 8.80
CA LEU A 10 -0.63 -18.80 8.89
C LEU A 10 -1.33 -18.42 10.19
N LYS A 11 -0.64 -18.48 11.34
CA LYS A 11 -1.18 -18.04 12.63
C LYS A 11 -1.58 -16.57 12.58
N TYR A 12 -0.69 -15.70 12.08
CA TYR A 12 -0.96 -14.27 11.93
C TYR A 12 -2.18 -14.00 11.04
N TYR A 13 -2.32 -14.72 9.92
CA TYR A 13 -3.50 -14.62 9.06
C TYR A 13 -4.80 -15.03 9.77
N GLU A 14 -4.83 -16.17 10.46
CA GLU A 14 -6.06 -16.67 11.11
C GLU A 14 -6.46 -15.81 12.33
N GLU A 15 -5.49 -15.31 13.09
CA GLU A 15 -5.74 -14.32 14.17
C GLU A 15 -6.36 -13.03 13.63
N ARG A 16 -5.86 -12.51 12.50
CA ARG A 16 -6.36 -11.30 11.85
C ARG A 16 -7.74 -11.50 11.21
N LYS A 17 -7.93 -12.66 10.58
CA LYS A 17 -9.21 -13.09 9.99
C LYS A 17 -10.31 -13.26 11.04
N SER A 18 -9.99 -13.82 12.21
CA SER A 18 -10.94 -13.96 13.32
C SER A 18 -11.27 -12.61 13.99
N LYS A 19 -10.34 -11.65 14.01
CA LYS A 19 -10.59 -10.25 14.40
C LYS A 19 -11.41 -9.46 13.37
N GLY A 20 -11.46 -9.94 12.12
CA GLY A 20 -12.10 -9.24 11.00
C GLY A 20 -11.34 -8.00 10.54
N ASP A 21 -10.03 -7.92 10.79
CA ASP A 21 -9.18 -6.76 10.47
C ASP A 21 -8.44 -6.88 9.11
N LEU A 22 -8.84 -7.87 8.31
CA LEU A 22 -8.35 -8.12 6.95
C LEU A 22 -9.23 -7.43 5.89
N SER A 23 -8.67 -7.21 4.71
CA SER A 23 -9.45 -6.77 3.54
C SER A 23 -10.49 -7.84 3.15
N LEU A 24 -11.56 -7.43 2.45
CA LEU A 24 -12.55 -8.37 1.91
C LEU A 24 -11.94 -9.41 0.96
N ASN A 25 -10.79 -9.10 0.34
CA ASN A 25 -10.09 -10.02 -0.55
C ASN A 25 -9.34 -11.11 0.22
N LEU A 26 -8.77 -10.77 1.39
CA LEU A 26 -8.03 -11.68 2.25
C LEU A 26 -8.95 -12.46 3.21
N GLN A 27 -10.07 -11.88 3.63
CA GLN A 27 -11.08 -12.55 4.45
C GLN A 27 -11.73 -13.74 3.72
N GLN A 28 -11.93 -13.61 2.40
CA GLN A 28 -12.49 -14.63 1.52
C GLN A 28 -11.58 -14.87 0.31
N PRO A 29 -10.43 -15.57 0.49
CA PRO A 29 -9.41 -15.67 -0.54
C PRO A 29 -9.87 -16.49 -1.75
N ALA A 30 -9.69 -15.90 -2.92
CA ALA A 30 -9.85 -16.50 -4.24
C ALA A 30 -8.75 -15.97 -5.18
N PRO A 31 -8.37 -16.67 -6.26
CA PRO A 31 -7.18 -16.28 -7.02
C PRO A 31 -7.28 -14.88 -7.64
N SER A 32 -8.47 -14.49 -8.11
CA SER A 32 -8.77 -13.12 -8.55
C SER A 32 -8.72 -12.09 -7.42
N LYS A 33 -9.15 -12.47 -6.20
CA LYS A 33 -9.10 -11.61 -5.01
C LYS A 33 -7.68 -11.34 -4.55
N ILE A 34 -6.79 -12.34 -4.60
CA ILE A 34 -5.36 -12.16 -4.28
C ILE A 34 -4.71 -11.20 -5.29
N ARG A 35 -5.00 -11.32 -6.59
CA ARG A 35 -4.55 -10.35 -7.60
C ARG A 35 -5.06 -8.92 -7.32
N ASP A 36 -6.35 -8.80 -7.00
CA ASP A 36 -6.97 -7.50 -6.72
C ASP A 36 -6.37 -6.88 -5.43
N GLU A 37 -5.98 -7.69 -4.44
CA GLU A 37 -5.20 -7.27 -3.25
C GLU A 37 -3.77 -6.85 -3.61
N CYS A 38 -3.07 -7.60 -4.46
CA CYS A 38 -1.73 -7.24 -4.96
C CYS A 38 -1.73 -5.83 -5.59
N ALA A 39 -2.76 -5.50 -6.38
CA ALA A 39 -2.92 -4.19 -6.98
C ALA A 39 -3.14 -3.09 -5.91
N GLN A 40 -3.96 -3.34 -4.89
CA GLN A 40 -4.17 -2.40 -3.78
C GLN A 40 -2.89 -2.15 -2.97
N VAL A 41 -2.17 -3.20 -2.59
CA VAL A 41 -0.90 -3.12 -1.85
C VAL A 41 0.18 -2.42 -2.69
N TYR A 42 0.24 -2.65 -4.01
CA TYR A 42 1.16 -1.92 -4.87
C TYR A 42 0.79 -0.42 -5.00
N GLN A 43 -0.50 -0.11 -5.13
CA GLN A 43 -0.98 1.28 -5.20
C GLN A 43 -0.81 2.07 -3.90
N SER A 44 -0.71 1.40 -2.74
CA SER A 44 -0.36 2.06 -1.47
C SER A 44 1.09 2.54 -1.40
N ASN A 45 1.89 2.34 -2.47
CA ASN A 45 3.30 2.73 -2.60
C ASN A 45 4.19 2.00 -1.57
N PRO A 46 4.40 0.68 -1.74
CA PRO A 46 5.19 -0.15 -0.84
C PRO A 46 6.68 0.22 -0.90
N ASN A 47 7.44 -0.20 0.11
CA ASN A 47 8.87 0.14 0.19
C ASN A 47 9.72 -0.68 -0.82
N ARG A 48 11.00 -0.29 -1.05
CA ARG A 48 11.87 -0.96 -2.03
C ARG A 48 12.03 -2.47 -1.82
N ARG A 49 11.99 -2.97 -0.57
CA ARG A 49 12.07 -4.42 -0.27
C ARG A 49 10.78 -5.13 -0.68
N ASP A 50 9.63 -4.55 -0.31
CA ASP A 50 8.31 -5.05 -0.70
C ASP A 50 8.12 -5.05 -2.24
N VAL A 51 8.68 -4.06 -2.96
CA VAL A 51 8.70 -4.05 -4.44
C VAL A 51 9.52 -5.22 -5.01
N SER A 52 10.61 -5.63 -4.35
CA SER A 52 11.40 -6.81 -4.76
C SER A 52 10.57 -8.11 -4.70
N THR A 53 9.68 -8.24 -3.72
CA THR A 53 8.73 -9.36 -3.63
C THR A 53 7.78 -9.40 -4.83
N PHE A 54 7.25 -8.24 -5.25
CA PHE A 54 6.45 -8.15 -6.48
C PHE A 54 7.27 -8.55 -7.71
N ILE A 55 8.47 -8.02 -7.89
CA ILE A 55 9.34 -8.35 -9.03
C ILE A 55 9.61 -9.86 -9.08
N SER A 56 9.92 -10.46 -7.94
CA SER A 56 10.25 -11.88 -7.81
C SER A 56 9.06 -12.81 -8.04
N PHE A 57 7.87 -12.47 -7.52
CA PHE A 57 6.67 -13.32 -7.68
C PHE A 57 6.09 -13.25 -9.11
N PHE A 58 6.03 -12.05 -9.67
CA PHE A 58 5.45 -11.79 -10.98
C PHE A 58 6.47 -11.95 -12.14
N GLU A 59 7.71 -12.34 -11.83
CA GLU A 59 8.80 -12.59 -12.80
C GLU A 59 9.04 -11.38 -13.73
N ILE A 60 9.07 -10.19 -13.13
CA ILE A 60 9.05 -8.90 -13.83
C ILE A 60 10.44 -8.55 -14.37
N LYS A 61 10.49 -8.17 -15.65
CA LYS A 61 11.70 -7.64 -16.31
C LYS A 61 11.88 -6.15 -16.01
N GLU A 62 13.13 -5.68 -16.04
CA GLU A 62 13.45 -4.26 -15.84
C GLU A 62 12.66 -3.33 -16.79
N GLY A 63 12.28 -2.16 -16.29
CA GLY A 63 11.51 -1.15 -17.03
C GLY A 63 10.02 -1.46 -17.23
N ALA A 64 9.52 -2.62 -16.80
CA ALA A 64 8.10 -2.96 -16.94
C ALA A 64 7.19 -2.24 -15.92
N ASP A 65 5.97 -1.93 -16.36
CA ASP A 65 4.91 -1.36 -15.52
C ASP A 65 4.30 -2.47 -14.63
N ILE A 66 4.75 -2.51 -13.38
CA ILE A 66 4.36 -3.54 -12.39
C ILE A 66 2.84 -3.62 -12.22
N LEU A 67 2.12 -2.50 -12.22
CA LEU A 67 0.67 -2.52 -12.03
C LEU A 67 -0.04 -3.20 -13.21
N LYS A 68 0.37 -2.90 -14.44
CA LYS A 68 -0.15 -3.59 -15.64
C LYS A 68 0.22 -5.08 -15.67
N VAL A 69 1.38 -5.47 -15.13
CA VAL A 69 1.73 -6.88 -14.96
C VAL A 69 0.78 -7.55 -13.97
N ILE A 70 0.54 -6.96 -12.80
CA ILE A 70 -0.39 -7.50 -11.79
C ILE A 70 -1.79 -7.67 -12.37
N GLU A 71 -2.34 -6.66 -13.05
CA GLU A 71 -3.70 -6.69 -13.62
C GLU A 71 -3.89 -7.80 -14.67
N ARG A 72 -2.86 -8.05 -15.49
CA ARG A 72 -2.86 -9.03 -16.58
C ARG A 72 -2.31 -10.40 -16.20
N PHE A 73 -1.81 -10.56 -14.97
CA PHE A 73 -1.22 -11.82 -14.52
C PHE A 73 -2.26 -12.93 -14.53
N ASP A 74 -1.83 -14.13 -14.92
CA ASP A 74 -2.68 -15.33 -14.87
C ASP A 74 -3.13 -15.58 -13.43
N ILE A 75 -4.44 -15.50 -13.22
CA ILE A 75 -5.03 -15.67 -11.89
C ILE A 75 -4.78 -17.07 -11.33
N ASP A 76 -4.62 -18.09 -12.17
CA ASP A 76 -4.42 -19.47 -11.71
C ASP A 76 -3.06 -19.64 -11.01
N ARG A 77 -2.09 -18.77 -11.29
CA ARG A 77 -0.80 -18.72 -10.58
C ARG A 77 -0.92 -18.29 -9.11
N PHE A 78 -2.05 -17.72 -8.67
CA PHE A 78 -2.31 -17.48 -7.24
C PHE A 78 -2.91 -18.68 -6.50
N ARG A 79 -3.29 -19.78 -7.19
CA ARG A 79 -3.83 -20.99 -6.54
C ARG A 79 -2.94 -21.52 -5.40
N PRO A 80 -1.61 -21.58 -5.51
CA PRO A 80 -0.75 -22.03 -4.40
C PRO A 80 -0.84 -21.15 -3.15
N VAL A 81 -1.05 -19.83 -3.30
CA VAL A 81 -1.24 -18.90 -2.18
C VAL A 81 -2.60 -19.12 -1.54
N VAL A 82 -3.66 -19.21 -2.36
CA VAL A 82 -5.04 -19.43 -1.89
C VAL A 82 -5.21 -20.79 -1.21
N ASN A 83 -4.61 -21.85 -1.76
CA ASN A 83 -4.65 -23.20 -1.20
C ASN A 83 -3.97 -23.26 0.17
N TYR A 84 -2.83 -22.58 0.30
CA TYR A 84 -2.11 -22.44 1.57
C TYR A 84 -2.93 -21.66 2.62
N MET A 85 -3.50 -20.50 2.25
CA MET A 85 -4.44 -19.73 3.09
C MET A 85 -5.74 -20.48 3.46
N LYS A 86 -6.04 -21.59 2.78
CA LYS A 86 -7.21 -22.46 3.05
C LYS A 86 -6.81 -23.78 3.72
N ARG A 87 -5.54 -23.97 4.06
CA ARG A 87 -4.98 -25.23 4.60
C ARG A 87 -5.23 -26.45 3.70
N VAL A 88 -5.41 -26.24 2.39
CA VAL A 88 -5.49 -27.32 1.38
C VAL A 88 -4.10 -27.92 1.16
N THR A 89 -3.04 -27.12 1.30
CA THR A 89 -1.66 -27.58 1.35
C THR A 89 -1.01 -27.17 2.67
N ALA A 90 -0.19 -28.05 3.25
CA ALA A 90 0.55 -27.76 4.48
C ALA A 90 1.74 -26.81 4.26
N GLU A 91 2.28 -26.80 3.03
CA GLU A 91 3.43 -25.98 2.63
C GLU A 91 3.16 -25.31 1.27
N THR A 92 4.02 -24.36 0.89
CA THR A 92 4.02 -23.70 -0.41
C THR A 92 5.40 -23.07 -0.70
N GLU A 93 5.66 -22.68 -1.95
CA GLU A 93 6.96 -22.13 -2.38
C GLU A 93 7.32 -20.80 -1.70
N HIS A 94 8.61 -20.46 -1.71
CA HIS A 94 9.13 -19.24 -1.08
C HIS A 94 8.51 -17.95 -1.61
N LYS A 95 8.39 -17.79 -2.93
CA LYS A 95 7.75 -16.60 -3.52
C LYS A 95 6.29 -16.44 -3.10
N ASN A 96 5.57 -17.55 -2.89
CA ASN A 96 4.18 -17.55 -2.45
C ASN A 96 4.03 -17.09 -1.00
N LEU A 97 4.97 -17.48 -0.14
CA LEU A 97 5.02 -17.08 1.27
C LEU A 97 5.45 -15.63 1.45
N GLU A 98 6.46 -15.18 0.71
CA GLU A 98 6.86 -13.77 0.71
C GLU A 98 5.74 -12.85 0.21
N LEU A 99 5.03 -13.26 -0.86
CA LEU A 99 3.84 -12.53 -1.31
C LEU A 99 2.77 -12.49 -0.21
N LEU A 100 2.43 -13.64 0.41
CA LEU A 100 1.41 -13.68 1.46
C LEU A 100 1.80 -12.82 2.68
N ALA A 101 3.05 -12.91 3.13
CA ALA A 101 3.59 -12.09 4.21
C ALA A 101 3.50 -10.58 3.89
N LEU A 102 3.76 -10.20 2.63
CA LEU A 102 3.57 -8.84 2.15
C LEU A 102 2.10 -8.40 2.18
N LEU A 103 1.18 -9.19 1.61
CA LEU A 103 -0.25 -8.85 1.57
C LEU A 103 -0.87 -8.70 2.97
N LEU A 104 -0.40 -9.50 3.94
CA LEU A 104 -0.84 -9.41 5.34
C LEU A 104 -0.19 -8.25 6.12
N ASN A 105 0.79 -7.56 5.54
CA ASN A 105 1.71 -6.66 6.24
C ASN A 105 2.40 -7.33 7.45
N PHE A 106 2.77 -8.60 7.32
CA PHE A 106 3.44 -9.38 8.38
C PHE A 106 4.77 -8.70 8.80
N PRO A 107 5.00 -8.41 10.10
CA PRO A 107 6.19 -7.67 10.54
C PRO A 107 7.49 -8.48 10.43
N GLY A 108 7.41 -9.82 10.43
CA GLY A 108 8.57 -10.69 10.31
C GLY A 108 9.18 -10.78 8.91
N ARG A 109 8.59 -10.12 7.89
CA ARG A 109 9.00 -10.19 6.48
C ARG A 109 10.20 -9.28 6.13
N PRO A 110 10.93 -9.56 5.03
CA PRO A 110 10.99 -10.86 4.36
C PRO A 110 11.60 -11.92 5.29
N PHE A 111 11.58 -13.20 4.88
CA PHE A 111 12.22 -14.28 5.62
C PHE A 111 13.68 -13.96 5.94
N ASP A 112 14.06 -14.18 7.19
CA ASP A 112 15.43 -14.00 7.67
C ASP A 112 15.84 -15.21 8.50
N LYS A 113 16.87 -15.92 8.03
CA LYS A 113 17.46 -17.11 8.69
C LYS A 113 18.11 -16.82 10.05
N ASN A 114 18.13 -15.58 10.51
CA ASN A 114 18.65 -15.20 11.82
C ASN A 114 17.53 -14.78 12.80
N LYS A 115 16.27 -14.67 12.36
CA LYS A 115 15.13 -14.34 13.23
C LYS A 115 14.53 -15.60 13.83
N ASN A 116 14.13 -15.54 15.09
CA ASN A 116 13.24 -16.56 15.64
C ASN A 116 11.80 -16.30 15.16
N TYR A 117 11.13 -17.38 14.71
CA TYR A 117 9.73 -17.41 14.30
C TYR A 117 8.91 -18.43 15.12
N ASP A 118 9.47 -18.95 16.20
CA ASP A 118 8.80 -19.89 17.11
C ASP A 118 7.47 -19.31 17.60
N VAL A 119 6.48 -20.19 17.73
CA VAL A 119 5.06 -19.83 17.71
C VAL A 119 4.54 -19.36 19.09
N GLU A 120 5.43 -18.86 19.94
CA GLU A 120 5.07 -18.22 21.22
C GLU A 120 4.88 -16.71 21.05
N ALA A 121 3.91 -16.15 21.78
CA ALA A 121 3.37 -14.84 21.48
C ALA A 121 4.39 -13.73 21.76
N SER A 122 4.74 -12.96 20.72
CA SER A 122 5.40 -11.66 20.86
C SER A 122 4.43 -10.62 21.42
N GLN A 123 4.02 -10.80 22.68
CA GLN A 123 3.46 -9.72 23.49
C GLN A 123 4.60 -8.78 23.89
N ASP A 124 5.02 -7.89 22.98
CA ASP A 124 5.64 -6.63 23.42
C ASP A 124 4.53 -5.66 23.86
N VAL A 125 3.85 -6.07 24.94
CA VAL A 125 3.12 -5.16 25.81
C VAL A 125 4.03 -4.99 27.02
N ARG A 126 4.78 -3.89 27.05
CA ARG A 126 5.52 -3.50 28.26
C ARG A 126 4.56 -3.51 29.45
N PRO A 127 4.95 -4.07 30.61
CA PRO A 127 4.18 -3.90 31.84
C PRO A 127 3.98 -2.41 32.12
N PRO A 128 2.82 -1.98 32.64
CA PRO A 128 2.68 -0.65 33.21
C PRO A 128 3.65 -0.52 34.39
N ASP A 129 4.39 0.59 34.47
CA ASP A 129 5.23 0.88 35.62
C ASP A 129 4.38 0.91 36.92
N PRO A 130 4.91 0.42 38.06
CA PRO A 130 4.15 0.38 39.30
C PRO A 130 3.70 1.77 39.76
N ILE A 131 2.38 1.95 39.92
CA ILE A 131 1.79 3.18 40.46
C ILE A 131 2.23 3.34 41.93
N PRO A 132 2.92 4.42 42.33
CA PRO A 132 3.23 4.68 43.73
C PRO A 132 1.94 4.97 44.52
N PRO A 133 1.84 4.52 45.79
CA PRO A 133 0.61 4.62 46.59
C PRO A 133 0.23 6.07 46.93
N PRO A 134 -1.06 6.35 47.20
CA PRO A 134 -1.56 7.71 47.34
C PRO A 134 -1.28 8.29 48.73
N THR A 135 -0.74 9.51 48.76
CA THR A 135 -0.73 10.37 49.96
C THR A 135 -1.41 11.69 49.63
N ASN A 136 -2.41 12.03 50.43
CA ASN A 136 -3.29 13.19 50.37
C ASN A 136 -3.59 13.60 51.83
N PRO A 137 -4.10 14.82 52.14
CA PRO A 137 -4.27 16.00 51.29
C PRO A 137 -3.96 17.36 52.02
N ILE A 138 -4.34 18.49 51.38
CA ILE A 138 -4.53 19.88 51.90
C ILE A 138 -3.25 20.59 52.43
N THR A 139 -3.02 21.89 52.29
CA THR A 139 -3.81 23.12 51.98
C THR A 139 -2.83 24.13 51.29
N GLU A 140 -3.14 25.28 50.66
CA GLU A 140 -4.32 26.17 50.59
C GLU A 140 -4.75 26.56 49.14
N ASN A 141 -4.89 27.85 48.84
CA ASN A 141 -5.48 28.53 47.66
C ASN A 141 -4.87 29.97 47.60
N PRO A 142 -5.25 30.89 46.68
CA PRO A 142 -5.49 30.80 45.23
C PRO A 142 -4.59 31.79 44.44
N THR A 143 -4.65 31.83 43.09
CA THR A 143 -4.76 33.07 42.27
C THR A 143 -4.69 32.81 40.75
N SER A 144 -5.64 33.41 40.01
CA SER A 144 -5.66 33.70 38.56
C SER A 144 -5.56 32.53 37.57
N ILE A 145 -6.74 32.08 37.10
CA ILE A 145 -6.88 31.28 35.88
C ILE A 145 -6.88 32.21 34.66
N GLN A 146 -5.99 31.98 33.69
CA GLN A 146 -6.25 32.30 32.28
C GLN A 146 -6.38 30.98 31.51
N PRO A 147 -7.45 30.74 30.74
CA PRO A 147 -7.64 29.47 30.04
C PRO A 147 -6.89 29.46 28.70
N LEU A 148 -5.89 28.56 28.58
CA LEU A 148 -5.35 28.16 27.27
C LEU A 148 -6.17 26.96 26.74
N PRO A 149 -6.43 26.84 25.42
CA PRO A 149 -7.35 25.83 24.89
C PRO A 149 -6.90 24.38 25.10
N GLN A 150 -7.89 23.50 25.29
CA GLN A 150 -7.68 22.06 25.32
C GLN A 150 -7.46 21.52 23.90
N GLU A 151 -6.31 20.89 23.64
CA GLU A 151 -6.11 19.97 22.51
C GLU A 151 -6.59 18.57 22.93
N PRO A 152 -7.72 18.05 22.41
CA PRO A 152 -8.18 16.70 22.72
C PRO A 152 -7.29 15.65 22.04
N GLY A 153 -6.87 14.64 22.81
CA GLY A 153 -5.91 13.63 22.39
C GLY A 153 -6.28 12.90 21.09
N HIS A 154 -5.28 12.66 20.25
CA HIS A 154 -5.44 12.06 18.93
C HIS A 154 -5.73 10.55 19.02
N VAL A 155 -6.98 10.20 19.32
CA VAL A 155 -7.50 8.85 19.14
C VAL A 155 -7.35 8.47 17.67
N PHE A 156 -6.44 7.54 17.36
CA PHE A 156 -6.18 7.08 15.99
C PHE A 156 -7.43 6.35 15.44
N SER A 157 -8.32 7.11 14.80
CA SER A 157 -9.65 6.61 14.49
C SER A 157 -9.62 5.61 13.32
N ILE A 158 -10.10 4.40 13.59
CA ILE A 158 -10.21 3.28 12.64
C ILE A 158 -11.24 3.58 11.51
N ARG A 159 -11.92 4.74 11.54
CA ARG A 159 -13.01 5.11 10.62
C ARG A 159 -12.58 5.44 9.18
N VAL A 160 -11.30 5.69 8.91
CA VAL A 160 -10.84 6.14 7.57
C VAL A 160 -10.81 4.99 6.54
N PHE A 161 -10.74 3.72 6.97
CA PHE A 161 -10.54 2.59 6.04
C PHE A 161 -11.82 2.14 5.31
N ILE A 162 -13.02 2.43 5.84
CA ILE A 162 -14.28 1.84 5.34
C ILE A 162 -14.94 2.70 4.23
N GLN A 163 -14.71 4.02 4.17
CA GLN A 163 -15.37 4.90 3.21
C GLN A 163 -15.00 4.65 1.72
N ARG A 164 -13.92 3.93 1.43
CA ARG A 164 -13.45 3.67 0.04
C ARG A 164 -13.79 2.30 -0.54
N ILE A 165 -14.60 1.49 0.14
CA ILE A 165 -14.93 0.14 -0.33
C ILE A 165 -16.04 0.15 -1.41
N ASN A 166 -16.99 1.08 -1.33
CA ASN A 166 -18.23 1.00 -2.12
C ASN A 166 -18.13 1.52 -3.56
N GLU A 167 -17.29 2.53 -3.85
CA GLU A 167 -17.24 3.16 -5.19
C GLU A 167 -16.58 2.30 -6.29
N TRP A 168 -15.93 1.19 -5.92
CA TRP A 168 -15.28 0.28 -6.88
C TRP A 168 -16.13 -0.95 -7.25
N LEU A 169 -17.10 -1.34 -6.41
CA LEU A 169 -17.84 -2.60 -6.57
C LEU A 169 -18.90 -2.58 -7.69
N ASP A 170 -19.41 -1.40 -8.07
CA ASP A 170 -20.50 -1.29 -9.06
C ASP A 170 -20.06 -1.45 -10.53
N LYS A 171 -18.77 -1.28 -10.86
CA LYS A 171 -18.30 -1.33 -12.26
C LYS A 171 -18.09 -2.73 -12.84
N ARG A 172 -18.51 -3.80 -12.14
CA ARG A 172 -18.31 -5.20 -12.55
C ARG A 172 -19.62 -6.02 -12.67
N LYS A 173 -20.79 -5.38 -12.67
CA LYS A 173 -22.13 -6.03 -12.80
C LYS A 173 -22.91 -5.70 -14.08
N LEU A 174 -22.24 -5.15 -15.09
CA LEU A 174 -22.67 -5.11 -16.49
C LEU A 174 -21.45 -5.64 -17.26
N GLN A 175 -21.50 -6.70 -18.07
CA GLN A 175 -22.53 -7.09 -19.02
C GLN A 175 -22.61 -8.63 -19.15
N PHE A 176 -23.78 -9.24 -18.93
CA PHE A 176 -24.08 -10.62 -19.35
C PHE A 176 -25.55 -10.75 -19.78
N ARG A 177 -25.89 -10.08 -20.89
CA ARG A 177 -27.16 -10.23 -21.62
C ARG A 177 -27.00 -9.95 -23.11
N VAL A 178 -26.30 -10.86 -23.80
CA VAL A 178 -26.58 -11.18 -25.21
C VAL A 178 -26.38 -12.69 -25.36
N GLY A 179 -27.43 -13.42 -25.70
CA GLY A 179 -27.31 -14.82 -26.08
C GLY A 179 -27.20 -14.93 -27.60
N GLY A 180 -26.28 -15.78 -28.08
CA GLY A 180 -26.27 -16.36 -29.43
C GLY A 180 -26.10 -15.43 -30.64
N ILE A 181 -25.14 -15.79 -31.51
CA ILE A 181 -25.03 -15.34 -32.92
C ILE A 181 -24.53 -13.87 -33.06
N ALA A 182 -23.55 -13.51 -33.90
CA ALA A 182 -22.79 -14.24 -34.92
C ALA A 182 -21.27 -14.00 -34.80
N ALA A 183 -20.47 -14.96 -35.26
CA ALA A 183 -19.11 -14.69 -35.72
C ALA A 183 -19.13 -13.94 -37.08
N LEU A 184 -17.99 -13.36 -37.49
CA LEU A 184 -17.75 -12.61 -38.75
C LEU A 184 -18.04 -11.08 -38.74
N GLY A 185 -17.54 -10.34 -37.75
CA GLY A 185 -17.70 -8.87 -37.75
C GLY A 185 -16.76 -8.00 -36.89
N LEU A 186 -15.63 -8.51 -36.39
CA LEU A 186 -14.74 -7.79 -35.45
C LEU A 186 -13.25 -7.78 -35.86
N VAL A 187 -12.98 -7.33 -37.09
CA VAL A 187 -11.59 -7.08 -37.57
C VAL A 187 -11.30 -5.56 -37.72
N THR A 188 -12.31 -4.69 -37.63
CA THR A 188 -12.20 -3.24 -37.85
C THR A 188 -12.62 -2.40 -36.65
N ALA A 189 -11.98 -2.64 -35.49
CA ALA A 189 -12.11 -1.80 -34.29
C ALA A 189 -10.88 -1.80 -33.34
N ILE A 190 -9.70 -2.23 -33.81
CA ILE A 190 -8.46 -2.26 -33.00
C ILE A 190 -7.61 -0.97 -33.19
N TYR A 191 -8.02 -0.09 -34.11
CA TYR A 191 -7.41 1.23 -34.25
C TYR A 191 -8.20 2.29 -33.47
N LEU A 192 -7.47 3.05 -32.64
CA LEU A 192 -7.90 4.23 -31.86
C LEU A 192 -8.71 3.96 -30.57
N ASP A 193 -8.02 3.65 -29.48
CA ASP A 193 -7.97 4.62 -28.36
C ASP A 193 -6.73 4.44 -27.46
N ASN A 194 -5.57 4.89 -27.94
CA ASN A 194 -4.35 5.01 -27.12
C ASN A 194 -4.37 6.33 -26.34
N LYS A 195 -5.27 6.44 -25.36
CA LYS A 195 -5.26 7.54 -24.37
C LYS A 195 -4.80 7.01 -23.02
N GLY A 196 -3.49 7.16 -22.77
CA GLY A 196 -2.90 6.87 -21.48
C GLY A 196 -3.59 7.65 -20.36
N SER A 197 -4.26 6.94 -19.45
CA SER A 197 -4.79 7.53 -18.22
C SER A 197 -3.62 7.82 -17.27
N SER A 198 -3.03 9.00 -17.40
CA SER A 198 -2.00 9.50 -16.48
C SER A 198 -2.50 9.48 -15.03
N ALA A 199 -1.63 9.06 -14.10
CA ALA A 199 -1.94 9.04 -12.67
C ALA A 199 -2.13 10.44 -12.05
N TYR A 200 -1.66 11.47 -12.77
CA TYR A 200 -1.96 12.88 -12.59
C TYR A 200 -3.08 13.21 -13.58
N GLY A 201 -4.13 13.92 -13.13
CA GLY A 201 -5.36 14.14 -13.92
C GLY A 201 -5.14 14.95 -15.21
N ASN A 202 -6.24 15.34 -15.88
CA ASN A 202 -6.15 16.13 -17.12
C ASN A 202 -5.48 17.50 -16.84
N ILE A 203 -4.17 17.59 -17.07
CA ILE A 203 -3.39 18.82 -16.96
C ILE A 203 -3.64 19.65 -18.23
N THR A 204 -4.58 20.58 -18.16
CA THR A 204 -4.74 21.61 -19.18
C THR A 204 -3.66 22.67 -19.00
N PRO A 205 -2.78 22.93 -19.99
CA PRO A 205 -1.70 23.91 -19.88
C PRO A 205 -2.20 25.35 -20.10
N GLY A 206 -3.24 25.75 -19.35
CA GLY A 206 -3.67 27.14 -19.24
C GLY A 206 -3.00 27.80 -18.06
N ASN A 207 -2.20 28.84 -18.30
CA ASN A 207 -1.59 29.72 -17.29
C ASN A 207 -0.86 28.95 -16.17
N ALA A 208 0.14 28.14 -16.54
CA ALA A 208 0.83 27.25 -15.63
C ALA A 208 1.83 27.99 -14.70
N SER A 209 1.32 28.62 -13.64
CA SER A 209 2.08 29.35 -12.61
C SER A 209 2.42 28.54 -11.35
N CYS A 210 2.10 27.24 -11.33
CA CYS A 210 2.44 26.32 -10.25
C CYS A 210 3.31 25.15 -10.75
N MET A 211 3.86 24.38 -9.81
CA MET A 211 4.49 23.10 -10.08
C MET A 211 4.16 22.08 -8.97
N ILE A 212 4.34 20.79 -9.26
CA ILE A 212 4.10 19.69 -8.33
C ILE A 212 5.25 18.70 -8.33
N TRP A 213 5.57 18.16 -7.16
CA TRP A 213 6.56 17.09 -7.01
C TRP A 213 5.94 15.73 -7.37
N THR A 214 6.45 15.08 -8.41
CA THR A 214 5.96 13.78 -8.91
C THR A 214 6.58 12.58 -8.19
N GLY A 215 7.54 12.81 -7.27
CA GLY A 215 8.26 11.77 -6.52
C GLY A 215 9.71 11.57 -6.98
N ASP A 216 10.06 12.16 -8.12
CA ASP A 216 11.36 12.14 -8.80
C ASP A 216 11.82 13.56 -9.23
N ARG A 217 10.90 14.42 -9.67
CA ARG A 217 11.18 15.82 -10.07
C ARG A 217 9.98 16.74 -9.85
N PHE A 218 10.14 18.03 -10.16
CA PHE A 218 9.00 18.93 -10.34
C PHE A 218 8.45 18.91 -11.77
N LEU A 219 7.13 19.04 -11.90
CA LEU A 219 6.41 19.22 -13.16
C LEU A 219 5.54 20.50 -13.07
N GLN A 220 5.64 21.36 -14.08
CA GLN A 220 4.86 22.60 -14.18
C GLN A 220 3.38 22.31 -14.51
N ILE A 221 2.46 22.96 -13.80
CA ILE A 221 1.00 22.76 -13.87
C ILE A 221 0.24 24.08 -13.65
N SER A 222 -1.03 24.13 -14.06
CA SER A 222 -1.94 25.19 -13.59
C SER A 222 -2.21 25.04 -12.09
N CYS A 223 -2.24 26.15 -11.35
CA CYS A 223 -2.57 26.15 -9.92
C CYS A 223 -3.98 25.62 -9.65
N ASP A 224 -4.91 25.82 -10.59
CA ASP A 224 -6.31 25.39 -10.50
C ASP A 224 -6.52 23.92 -10.87
N SER A 225 -5.47 23.21 -11.27
CA SER A 225 -5.57 21.80 -11.64
C SER A 225 -5.93 20.90 -10.45
N ASN A 226 -6.89 20.00 -10.68
CA ASN A 226 -7.35 19.01 -9.72
C ASN A 226 -6.38 17.82 -9.67
N VAL A 227 -5.35 17.91 -8.82
CA VAL A 227 -4.35 16.85 -8.65
C VAL A 227 -4.70 15.95 -7.47
N ARG A 228 -4.69 14.64 -7.71
CA ARG A 228 -5.12 13.61 -6.74
C ARG A 228 -4.11 13.31 -5.63
N LYS A 229 -2.83 13.65 -5.82
CA LYS A 229 -1.71 13.36 -4.90
C LYS A 229 -0.52 14.26 -5.19
N GLY A 230 0.16 14.75 -4.15
CA GLY A 230 1.33 15.63 -4.24
C GLY A 230 1.04 17.06 -3.81
N ILE A 231 2.06 17.78 -3.36
CA ILE A 231 1.95 19.17 -2.88
C ILE A 231 2.11 20.11 -4.08
N LYS A 232 1.11 20.97 -4.32
CA LYS A 232 1.20 22.08 -5.28
C LYS A 232 1.98 23.23 -4.65
N VAL A 233 3.00 23.74 -5.35
CA VAL A 233 3.81 24.89 -4.93
C VAL A 233 3.88 25.92 -6.07
N PRO A 234 4.17 27.20 -5.79
CA PRO A 234 4.41 28.19 -6.85
C PRO A 234 5.52 27.76 -7.80
N LEU A 235 5.43 28.17 -9.07
CA LEU A 235 6.43 27.83 -10.06
C LEU A 235 7.77 28.52 -9.75
N ASP A 236 8.78 27.70 -9.50
CA ASP A 236 10.17 28.11 -9.34
C ASP A 236 10.99 27.47 -10.48
N LYS A 237 11.58 28.31 -11.34
CA LYS A 237 12.29 27.85 -12.54
C LYS A 237 13.57 27.10 -12.21
N GLU A 238 14.28 27.49 -11.16
CA GLU A 238 15.52 26.83 -10.74
C GLU A 238 15.19 25.43 -10.20
N ARG A 239 14.17 25.34 -9.34
CA ARG A 239 13.71 24.07 -8.78
C ARG A 239 13.10 23.14 -9.84
N LEU A 240 12.41 23.67 -10.86
CA LEU A 240 11.89 22.89 -11.98
C LEU A 240 13.01 22.26 -12.85
N GLN A 241 14.12 22.97 -13.01
CA GLN A 241 15.24 22.56 -13.86
C GLN A 241 16.30 21.73 -13.13
N ASN A 242 16.52 21.97 -11.82
CA ASN A 242 17.68 21.45 -11.10
C ASN A 242 17.34 20.49 -9.94
N LEU A 243 16.10 20.48 -9.42
CA LEU A 243 15.73 19.53 -8.35
C LEU A 243 15.20 18.21 -8.91
N PHE A 244 16.07 17.21 -8.81
CA PHE A 244 15.76 15.80 -9.06
C PHE A 244 16.05 15.00 -7.80
N ARG A 245 15.31 13.89 -7.61
CA ARG A 245 15.57 12.94 -6.54
C ARG A 245 16.80 12.12 -6.88
N ILE A 246 17.86 12.28 -6.08
CA ILE A 246 19.03 11.41 -6.14
C ILE A 246 18.58 9.99 -5.74
N THR A 247 18.71 9.03 -6.65
CA THR A 247 18.29 7.62 -6.47
C THR A 247 19.43 6.69 -6.11
N THR A 248 20.68 7.15 -6.30
CA THR A 248 21.97 6.48 -6.11
C THR A 248 22.76 7.12 -4.96
N PRO A 249 23.22 6.37 -3.95
CA PRO A 249 23.93 6.94 -2.80
C PRO A 249 25.30 7.55 -3.18
N ASP A 250 25.98 7.01 -4.19
CA ASP A 250 27.37 7.36 -4.54
C ASP A 250 27.51 8.76 -5.19
N THR A 251 26.41 9.46 -5.42
CA THR A 251 26.38 10.83 -5.97
C THR A 251 26.36 11.91 -4.88
N LEU A 252 26.26 11.51 -3.61
CA LEU A 252 26.24 12.40 -2.44
C LEU A 252 27.66 12.69 -1.94
N LYS A 253 28.34 13.63 -2.59
CA LYS A 253 29.57 14.21 -2.05
C LYS A 253 29.29 15.12 -0.86
N LYS A 254 30.25 15.22 0.06
CA LYS A 254 30.17 16.07 1.27
C LYS A 254 29.91 17.55 0.95
N GLU A 255 30.36 18.02 -0.22
CA GLU A 255 30.13 19.38 -0.74
C GLU A 255 28.66 19.69 -1.09
N HIS A 256 27.79 18.68 -1.21
CA HIS A 256 26.36 18.86 -1.51
C HIS A 256 25.48 19.08 -0.26
N ILE A 257 26.05 18.97 0.95
CA ILE A 257 25.35 19.25 2.21
C ILE A 257 25.72 20.66 2.64
N LYS A 258 24.82 21.63 2.44
CA LYS A 258 24.95 22.96 3.04
C LYS A 258 24.66 22.85 4.55
N ASN A 259 25.60 23.37 5.36
CA ASN A 259 25.35 23.73 6.77
C ASN A 259 24.45 24.97 6.84
#